data_AF-A0A6P8VCJ0-F1
#
_entry.id   AF-A0A6P8VCJ0-F1
#
_cell.length_a   1.000
_cell.length_b   1.000
_cell.length_c   1.000
_cell.angle_alpha   90.00
_cell.angle_beta   90.00
_cell.angle_gamma   90.00
#
_symmetry.space_group_name_H-M   'P 1'
#
loop_
_entity.id
_entity.type
_entity.pdbx_description
1 polymer ?
#
loop_
_entity_poly.entity_id
_entity_poly.type
_entity_poly.pdbx_seq_one_letter_code
_entity_poly.pdbx_strand_id
1 'polypeptide(L)'
;MQDCSPYLCPCVLFVAPLQSTCFLTRSILLSPSIILPSADLNMASILQKLITPLFSGPPELPRNKVTVVGVGQVGMACAVSILLRELTDELALVDVMEDKLKGEMMDLQHGSLFLKTPKIVADTDYSVTANSRIVVVTAGVRQQEGESRLNLVQRNVNIFKHIVPLIVRYSPNCIIIVVSNPVDVLTYVTWKLSGLPKHRVIGSGTNLDSARFRFLMAEKLGIHPSSFNGWILGEHGDTSVPVWSGTNVAGVNLQTLNPEIGTENDEENWAETHKMVVDRLEN
;
A
#
# COMPACT_ATOMS: atom_id res chain seq x y z
N MET A 1 -23.42 56.44 39.65
CA MET A 1 -23.11 57.24 38.44
C MET A 1 -22.17 56.38 37.60
N GLN A 2 -22.69 55.41 36.81
CA GLN A 2 -23.30 55.56 35.47
C GLN A 2 -22.26 56.04 34.42
N ASP A 3 -22.06 55.46 33.24
CA ASP A 3 -22.67 54.35 32.45
C ASP A 3 -21.62 53.93 31.37
N CYS A 4 -21.32 52.66 31.10
CA CYS A 4 -21.94 51.69 30.16
C CYS A 4 -21.85 51.95 28.62
N SER A 5 -21.13 51.06 27.92
CA SER A 5 -21.48 50.32 26.68
C SER A 5 -20.68 50.55 25.36
N PRO A 6 -20.50 49.51 24.49
CA PRO A 6 -19.44 49.37 23.46
C PRO A 6 -19.94 49.36 21.99
N TYR A 7 -19.01 49.39 21.01
CA TYR A 7 -19.26 49.04 19.59
C TYR A 7 -18.01 48.31 19.05
N LEU A 8 -17.98 46.98 18.98
CA LEU A 8 -18.29 46.11 17.82
C LEU A 8 -17.84 46.65 16.45
N CYS A 9 -16.77 46.05 15.90
CA CYS A 9 -16.38 46.16 14.49
C CYS A 9 -16.81 44.86 13.76
N PRO A 10 -17.65 44.92 12.72
CA PRO A 10 -18.24 43.74 12.10
C PRO A 10 -17.33 43.09 11.05
N CYS A 11 -17.36 41.76 11.01
CA CYS A 11 -16.85 40.92 9.93
C CYS A 11 -17.43 41.34 8.58
N VAL A 12 -16.60 41.86 7.68
CA VAL A 12 -16.96 42.02 6.27
C VAL A 12 -16.61 40.71 5.56
N LEU A 13 -17.64 39.89 5.41
CA LEU A 13 -17.67 38.71 4.56
C LEU A 13 -17.54 39.18 3.10
N PHE A 14 -16.40 38.93 2.47
CA PHE A 14 -16.28 39.08 1.02
C PHE A 14 -17.09 37.96 0.35
N VAL A 15 -18.30 38.30 -0.09
CA VAL A 15 -19.11 37.47 -0.98
C VAL A 15 -18.53 37.63 -2.38
N ALA A 16 -17.66 36.71 -2.78
CA ALA A 16 -17.29 36.52 -4.18
C ALA A 16 -18.44 35.77 -4.90
N PRO A 17 -18.76 36.14 -6.15
CA PRO A 17 -19.95 35.63 -6.85
C PRO A 17 -19.83 34.13 -7.13
N LEU A 18 -20.93 33.40 -6.91
CA LEU A 18 -21.11 32.01 -7.32
C LEU A 18 -20.84 31.87 -8.82
N GLN A 19 -19.63 31.43 -9.17
CA GLN A 19 -19.44 30.70 -10.41
C GLN A 19 -19.94 29.27 -10.18
N SER A 20 -20.93 28.91 -11.00
CA SER A 20 -21.54 27.59 -11.05
C SER A 20 -20.49 26.56 -11.47
N THR A 21 -19.83 25.95 -10.49
CA THR A 21 -19.08 24.69 -10.69
C THR A 21 -19.78 23.59 -9.93
N CYS A 22 -20.36 22.69 -10.71
CA CYS A 22 -21.09 21.49 -10.34
C CYS A 22 -20.35 20.69 -9.24
N PHE A 23 -20.81 20.76 -7.99
CA PHE A 23 -20.28 20.02 -6.84
C PHE A 23 -21.03 18.70 -6.56
N LEU A 24 -21.73 18.16 -7.57
CA LEU A 24 -22.62 17.00 -7.43
C LEU A 24 -22.18 15.83 -8.32
N THR A 25 -20.98 15.32 -8.10
CA THR A 25 -20.60 13.96 -8.51
C THR A 25 -19.77 13.29 -7.43
N ARG A 26 -20.36 13.10 -6.24
CA ARG A 26 -20.00 11.96 -5.39
C ARG A 26 -21.02 10.87 -5.70
N SER A 27 -20.64 9.91 -6.53
CA SER A 27 -21.45 8.72 -6.79
C SER A 27 -21.74 8.01 -5.46
N ILE A 28 -23.00 8.00 -5.06
CA ILE A 28 -23.49 7.19 -3.94
C ILE A 28 -23.42 5.73 -4.44
N LEU A 29 -22.31 5.04 -4.16
CA LEU A 29 -22.17 3.62 -4.45
C LEU A 29 -22.98 2.82 -3.41
N LEU A 30 -24.18 2.40 -3.79
CA LEU A 30 -24.96 1.40 -3.05
C LEU A 30 -24.24 0.05 -3.10
N SER A 31 -24.09 -0.62 -1.95
CA SER A 31 -23.51 -1.96 -1.87
C SER A 31 -24.44 -3.02 -2.50
N PRO A 32 -23.92 -4.13 -3.09
CA PRO A 32 -24.73 -5.02 -3.94
C PRO A 32 -25.66 -6.01 -3.20
N SER A 33 -25.81 -5.93 -1.88
CA SER A 33 -26.39 -7.04 -1.09
C SER A 33 -27.90 -6.99 -0.85
N ILE A 34 -28.68 -6.24 -1.63
CA ILE A 34 -30.15 -6.17 -1.43
C ILE A 34 -30.86 -6.97 -2.52
N ILE A 35 -31.09 -8.26 -2.24
CA ILE A 35 -32.06 -9.07 -2.97
C ILE A 35 -33.44 -8.68 -2.42
N LEU A 36 -34.26 -8.01 -3.24
CA LEU A 36 -35.64 -7.65 -2.88
C LEU A 36 -36.55 -8.88 -3.02
N PRO A 37 -37.29 -9.30 -1.97
CA PRO A 37 -38.37 -10.25 -2.12
C PRO A 37 -39.58 -9.57 -2.79
N SER A 38 -40.29 -10.35 -3.61
CA SER A 38 -41.48 -9.91 -4.35
C SER A 38 -42.71 -9.72 -3.44
N ALA A 39 -43.38 -8.60 -3.69
CA ALA A 39 -44.80 -8.28 -3.45
C ALA A 39 -45.32 -8.32 -1.99
N ASP A 40 -45.50 -7.14 -1.38
CA ASP A 40 -46.83 -6.55 -1.14
C ASP A 40 -46.76 -5.21 -0.37
N LEU A 41 -47.63 -4.27 -0.77
CA LEU A 41 -48.02 -3.01 -0.10
C LEU A 41 -46.97 -1.92 0.26
N ASN A 42 -46.82 -0.96 -0.66
CA ASN A 42 -47.01 0.49 -0.45
C ASN A 42 -46.42 1.19 0.78
N MET A 43 -45.13 1.00 1.07
CA MET A 43 -44.30 1.98 1.78
C MET A 43 -43.04 2.22 0.96
N ALA A 44 -43.07 3.21 0.06
CA ALA A 44 -41.85 3.62 -0.61
C ALA A 44 -40.79 3.97 0.44
N SER A 45 -39.68 3.24 0.44
CA SER A 45 -38.60 3.42 1.41
C SER A 45 -38.09 4.86 1.37
N ILE A 46 -37.52 5.36 2.48
CA ILE A 46 -36.91 6.71 2.53
C ILE A 46 -35.94 6.91 1.35
N LEU A 47 -35.20 5.87 0.98
CA LEU A 47 -34.30 5.86 -0.17
C LEU A 47 -35.03 6.17 -1.49
N GLN A 48 -36.17 5.54 -1.76
CA GLN A 48 -36.95 5.75 -2.98
C GLN A 48 -37.57 7.15 -3.06
N LYS A 49 -37.86 7.77 -1.90
CA LYS A 49 -38.36 9.16 -1.84
C LYS A 49 -37.24 10.18 -2.03
N LEU A 50 -36.03 9.87 -1.56
CA LEU A 50 -34.89 10.79 -1.59
C LEU A 50 -34.09 10.71 -2.90
N ILE A 51 -33.95 9.52 -3.49
CA ILE A 51 -33.07 9.25 -4.63
C ILE A 51 -33.89 8.65 -5.78
N THR A 52 -33.87 9.34 -6.92
CA THR A 52 -34.41 8.80 -8.18
C THR A 52 -33.27 8.12 -8.96
N PRO A 53 -33.31 6.79 -9.18
CA PRO A 53 -32.27 6.11 -9.94
C PRO A 53 -32.35 6.51 -11.41
N LEU A 54 -31.27 7.09 -11.95
CA LEU A 54 -31.18 7.45 -13.37
C LEU A 54 -30.75 6.27 -14.26
N PHE A 55 -30.14 5.25 -13.67
CA PHE A 55 -29.67 4.05 -14.36
C PHE A 55 -29.79 2.84 -13.43
N SER A 56 -30.16 1.70 -13.98
CA SER A 56 -30.41 0.44 -13.28
C SER A 56 -29.79 -0.75 -14.04
N GLY A 57 -28.55 -0.58 -14.50
CA GLY A 57 -27.73 -1.67 -15.03
C GLY A 57 -26.85 -2.32 -13.96
N PRO A 58 -26.00 -3.29 -14.36
CA PRO A 58 -25.06 -3.91 -13.45
C PRO A 58 -24.09 -2.86 -12.86
N PRO A 59 -23.62 -3.04 -11.61
CA PRO A 59 -22.67 -2.13 -11.01
C PRO A 59 -21.40 -2.06 -11.86
N GLU A 60 -20.85 -0.86 -12.00
CA GLU A 60 -19.61 -0.65 -12.75
C GLU A 60 -18.46 -1.41 -12.07
N LEU A 61 -17.64 -2.09 -12.88
CA LEU A 61 -16.45 -2.76 -12.39
C LEU A 61 -15.44 -1.72 -11.87
N PRO A 62 -14.69 -2.03 -10.80
CA PRO A 62 -13.69 -1.11 -10.30
C PRO A 62 -12.57 -0.95 -11.32
N ARG A 63 -12.03 0.26 -11.43
CA ARG A 63 -11.03 0.63 -12.44
C ARG A 63 -9.61 0.42 -11.92
N ASN A 64 -9.36 0.81 -10.68
CA ASN A 64 -8.03 0.87 -10.04
C ASN A 64 -7.94 0.02 -8.77
N LYS A 65 -8.71 -1.08 -8.70
CA LYS A 65 -8.78 -1.94 -7.53
C LYS A 65 -7.41 -2.49 -7.12
N VAL A 66 -7.15 -2.45 -5.81
CA VAL A 66 -5.97 -3.04 -5.18
C VAL A 66 -6.41 -4.08 -4.16
N THR A 67 -5.77 -5.25 -4.19
CA THR A 67 -5.95 -6.29 -3.17
C THR A 67 -4.71 -6.37 -2.29
N VAL A 68 -4.89 -6.50 -0.98
CA VAL A 68 -3.84 -6.85 -0.03
C VAL A 68 -4.14 -8.22 0.56
N VAL A 69 -3.23 -9.17 0.36
CA VAL A 69 -3.32 -10.53 0.90
C VAL A 69 -2.42 -10.62 2.13
N GLY A 70 -3.03 -10.93 3.27
CA GLY A 70 -2.46 -10.88 4.61
C GLY A 70 -2.80 -9.55 5.31
N VAL A 71 -3.52 -9.60 6.43
CA VAL A 71 -3.82 -8.43 7.29
C VAL A 71 -2.94 -8.42 8.54
N GLY A 72 -1.68 -8.79 8.38
CA GLY A 72 -0.63 -8.57 9.37
C GLY A 72 -0.25 -7.09 9.47
N GLN A 73 0.72 -6.77 10.33
CA GLN A 73 1.23 -5.40 10.48
C GLN A 73 1.69 -4.79 9.15
N VAL A 74 2.41 -5.56 8.33
CA VAL A 74 2.88 -5.12 7.00
C VAL A 74 1.71 -4.88 6.06
N GLY A 75 0.77 -5.82 6.00
CA GLY A 75 -0.43 -5.70 5.15
C GLY A 75 -1.28 -4.49 5.49
N MET A 76 -1.52 -4.24 6.77
CA MET A 76 -2.28 -3.07 7.23
C MET A 76 -1.54 -1.76 6.99
N ALA A 77 -0.22 -1.71 7.19
CA ALA A 77 0.59 -0.55 6.84
C ALA A 77 0.51 -0.24 5.32
N CYS A 78 0.54 -1.27 4.48
CA CYS A 78 0.32 -1.12 3.03
C CYS A 78 -1.09 -0.60 2.74
N ALA A 79 -2.13 -1.21 3.32
CA ALA A 79 -3.53 -0.84 3.11
C ALA A 79 -3.81 0.63 3.47
N VAL A 80 -3.41 1.06 4.68
CA VAL A 80 -3.57 2.44 5.13
C VAL A 80 -2.79 3.41 4.24
N SER A 81 -1.55 3.08 3.88
CA SER A 81 -0.74 3.94 2.99
C SER A 81 -1.37 4.10 1.61
N ILE A 82 -1.97 3.05 1.06
CA ILE A 82 -2.68 3.08 -0.23
C ILE A 82 -3.92 3.97 -0.15
N LEU A 83 -4.69 3.87 0.93
CA LEU A 83 -5.91 4.66 1.16
C LEU A 83 -5.60 6.15 1.35
N LEU A 84 -4.61 6.48 2.20
CA LEU A 84 -4.22 7.86 2.47
C LEU A 84 -3.60 8.57 1.26
N ARG A 85 -2.98 7.80 0.35
CA ARG A 85 -2.44 8.32 -0.92
C ARG A 85 -3.44 8.30 -2.07
N GLU A 86 -4.69 7.91 -1.80
CA GLU A 86 -5.80 7.94 -2.76
C GLU A 86 -5.52 7.14 -4.05
N LEU A 87 -4.81 6.01 -3.93
CA LEU A 87 -4.32 5.25 -5.08
C LEU A 87 -5.37 4.29 -5.68
N THR A 88 -6.49 4.07 -5.00
CA THR A 88 -7.48 3.04 -5.38
C THR A 88 -8.92 3.52 -5.20
N ASP A 89 -9.80 3.04 -6.07
CA ASP A 89 -11.26 3.18 -5.99
C ASP A 89 -11.93 2.01 -5.23
N GLU A 90 -11.26 0.86 -5.14
CA GLU A 90 -11.70 -0.29 -4.35
C GLU A 90 -10.50 -0.97 -3.67
N LEU A 91 -10.56 -1.14 -2.35
CA LEU A 91 -9.57 -1.93 -1.60
C LEU A 91 -10.20 -3.26 -1.19
N ALA A 92 -9.53 -4.36 -1.52
CA ALA A 92 -9.92 -5.70 -1.06
C ALA A 92 -8.86 -6.29 -0.11
N LEU A 93 -9.29 -6.82 1.03
CA LEU A 93 -8.43 -7.50 2.00
C LEU A 93 -8.76 -8.98 2.03
N VAL A 94 -7.73 -9.82 2.09
CA VAL A 94 -7.90 -11.28 2.25
C VAL A 94 -6.95 -11.80 3.31
N ASP A 95 -7.47 -12.59 4.23
CA ASP A 95 -6.69 -13.32 5.23
C ASP A 95 -7.43 -14.61 5.62
N VAL A 96 -6.74 -15.51 6.31
CA VAL A 96 -7.34 -16.74 6.87
C VAL A 96 -7.99 -16.49 8.22
N MET A 97 -7.61 -15.42 8.93
CA MET A 97 -8.17 -15.05 10.24
C MET A 97 -9.41 -14.17 10.08
N GLU A 98 -10.59 -14.79 9.98
CA GLU A 98 -11.86 -14.10 9.70
C GLU A 98 -12.19 -12.97 10.69
N ASP A 99 -12.11 -13.23 12.00
CA ASP A 99 -12.42 -12.23 13.03
C ASP A 99 -11.49 -11.01 12.94
N LYS A 100 -10.20 -11.25 12.74
CA LYS A 100 -9.21 -10.18 12.57
C LYS A 100 -9.49 -9.40 11.29
N LEU A 101 -9.70 -10.10 10.19
CA LEU A 101 -9.99 -9.51 8.88
C LEU A 101 -11.21 -8.59 8.92
N LYS A 102 -12.29 -9.05 9.57
CA LYS A 102 -13.51 -8.25 9.75
C LYS A 102 -13.26 -7.04 10.64
N GLY A 103 -12.50 -7.20 11.73
CA GLY A 103 -12.11 -6.10 12.63
C GLY A 103 -11.34 -5.00 11.88
N GLU A 104 -10.29 -5.37 11.17
CA GLU A 104 -9.45 -4.44 10.40
C GLU A 104 -10.24 -3.76 9.27
N MET A 105 -11.12 -4.49 8.58
CA MET A 105 -12.00 -3.91 7.56
C MET A 105 -12.94 -2.86 8.14
N MET A 106 -13.61 -3.16 9.25
CA MET A 106 -14.55 -2.22 9.89
C MET A 106 -13.84 -0.96 10.35
N ASP A 107 -12.63 -1.07 10.88
CA ASP A 107 -11.85 0.09 11.32
C ASP A 107 -11.53 1.03 10.14
N LEU A 108 -11.10 0.47 9.01
CA LEU A 108 -10.89 1.25 7.79
C LEU A 108 -12.19 1.86 7.23
N GLN A 109 -13.31 1.14 7.33
CA GLN A 109 -14.62 1.64 6.90
C GLN A 109 -15.13 2.77 7.79
N HIS A 110 -14.91 2.71 9.11
CA HIS A 110 -15.22 3.82 10.01
C HIS A 110 -14.40 5.08 9.67
N GLY A 111 -13.17 4.89 9.17
CA GLY A 111 -12.31 5.96 8.66
C GLY A 111 -12.71 6.49 7.27
N SER A 112 -13.72 5.92 6.59
CA SER A 112 -14.07 6.27 5.20
C SER A 112 -14.40 7.74 4.98
N LEU A 113 -14.86 8.46 6.01
CA LEU A 113 -15.10 9.90 5.94
C LEU A 113 -13.83 10.70 5.58
N PHE A 114 -12.67 10.22 6.00
CA PHE A 114 -11.36 10.86 5.79
C PHE A 114 -10.65 10.34 4.54
N LEU A 115 -11.26 9.39 3.83
CA LEU A 115 -10.69 8.71 2.67
C LEU A 115 -11.48 9.07 1.41
N LYS A 116 -10.83 8.94 0.26
CA LYS A 116 -11.49 9.07 -1.06
C LYS A 116 -11.85 7.74 -1.71
N THR A 117 -11.38 6.62 -1.15
CA THR A 117 -11.72 5.28 -1.63
C THR A 117 -13.13 4.92 -1.17
N PRO A 118 -14.11 4.80 -2.10
CA PRO A 118 -15.51 4.62 -1.73
C PRO A 118 -15.86 3.21 -1.24
N LYS A 119 -15.02 2.21 -1.53
CA LYS A 119 -15.34 0.81 -1.25
C LYS A 119 -14.14 0.06 -0.67
N ILE A 120 -14.36 -0.52 0.50
CA ILE A 120 -13.41 -1.40 1.19
C ILE A 120 -14.15 -2.69 1.49
N VAL A 121 -13.64 -3.82 0.98
CA VAL A 121 -14.22 -5.15 1.16
C VAL A 121 -13.17 -6.09 1.74
N ALA A 122 -13.61 -7.07 2.52
CA ALA A 122 -12.73 -8.08 3.08
C ALA A 122 -13.45 -9.42 3.20
N ASP A 123 -12.78 -10.50 2.83
CA ASP A 123 -13.30 -11.86 2.97
C ASP A 123 -12.14 -12.87 2.94
N THR A 124 -12.38 -14.04 3.51
CA THR A 124 -11.50 -15.21 3.38
C THR A 124 -11.55 -15.82 1.97
N ASP A 125 -12.68 -15.67 1.26
CA ASP A 125 -12.81 -16.10 -0.14
C ASP A 125 -12.19 -15.09 -1.09
N TYR A 126 -11.36 -15.58 -2.02
CA TYR A 126 -10.69 -14.78 -3.04
C TYR A 126 -11.64 -14.20 -4.09
N SER A 127 -12.92 -14.59 -4.12
CA SER A 127 -13.91 -13.95 -5.00
C SER A 127 -13.98 -12.43 -4.81
N VAL A 128 -13.73 -11.92 -3.59
CA VAL A 128 -13.67 -10.47 -3.33
C VAL A 128 -12.47 -9.79 -3.99
N THR A 129 -11.49 -10.54 -4.47
CA THR A 129 -10.30 -10.02 -5.18
C THR A 129 -10.51 -9.87 -6.68
N ALA A 130 -11.70 -10.19 -7.19
CA ALA A 130 -11.96 -10.13 -8.62
C ALA A 130 -11.73 -8.72 -9.19
N ASN A 131 -11.12 -8.69 -10.38
CA ASN A 131 -10.81 -7.48 -11.17
C ASN A 131 -9.80 -6.53 -10.52
N SER A 132 -8.90 -7.04 -9.67
CA SER A 132 -7.79 -6.25 -9.12
C SER A 132 -6.74 -5.94 -10.19
N ARG A 133 -6.29 -4.69 -10.23
CA ARG A 133 -5.16 -4.25 -11.06
C ARG A 133 -3.83 -4.61 -10.42
N ILE A 134 -3.74 -4.44 -9.11
CA ILE A 134 -2.56 -4.76 -8.31
C ILE A 134 -2.97 -5.67 -7.16
N VAL A 135 -2.18 -6.71 -6.92
CA VAL A 135 -2.34 -7.60 -5.77
C VAL A 135 -1.04 -7.62 -4.97
N VAL A 136 -1.08 -7.11 -3.75
CA VAL A 136 0.05 -7.06 -2.83
C VAL A 136 -0.01 -8.29 -1.93
N VAL A 137 1.01 -9.14 -1.98
CA VAL A 137 1.11 -10.36 -1.19
C VAL A 137 2.05 -10.13 -0.03
N THR A 138 1.47 -10.02 1.17
CA THR A 138 2.18 -9.86 2.44
C THR A 138 2.02 -11.07 3.37
N ALA A 139 1.13 -12.00 3.00
CA ALA A 139 0.90 -13.24 3.73
C ALA A 139 2.17 -14.11 3.76
N GLY A 140 2.53 -14.58 4.94
CA GLY A 140 3.69 -15.41 5.15
C GLY A 140 3.87 -15.75 6.62
N VAL A 141 4.66 -16.78 6.87
CA VAL A 141 5.10 -17.16 8.21
C VAL A 141 6.41 -16.47 8.54
N ARG A 142 6.56 -16.07 9.81
CA ARG A 142 7.83 -15.59 10.36
C ARG A 142 8.71 -16.79 10.71
N GLN A 143 10.03 -16.58 10.63
CA GLN A 143 11.01 -17.57 11.08
C GLN A 143 10.80 -17.85 12.56
N GLN A 144 10.76 -19.13 12.93
CA GLN A 144 10.76 -19.54 14.32
C GLN A 144 12.19 -19.67 14.85
N GLU A 145 12.35 -19.51 16.16
CA GLU A 145 13.65 -19.65 16.82
C GLU A 145 14.22 -21.06 16.57
N GLY A 146 15.45 -21.14 16.04
CA GLY A 146 16.07 -22.41 15.63
C GLY A 146 15.61 -23.00 14.28
N GLU A 147 14.68 -22.35 13.56
CA GLU A 147 14.24 -22.80 12.23
C GLU A 147 15.29 -22.49 11.16
N SER A 148 15.58 -23.46 10.28
CA SER A 148 16.48 -23.25 9.14
C SER A 148 15.84 -22.33 8.10
N ARG A 149 16.67 -21.52 7.41
CA ARG A 149 16.21 -20.66 6.29
C ARG A 149 15.47 -21.47 5.21
N LEU A 150 15.90 -22.71 4.95
CA LEU A 150 15.26 -23.61 3.99
C LEU A 150 13.85 -24.04 4.41
N ASN A 151 13.64 -24.36 5.70
CA ASN A 151 12.34 -24.74 6.21
C ASN A 151 11.34 -23.57 6.13
N LEU A 152 11.80 -22.36 6.46
CA LEU A 152 11.01 -21.14 6.32
C LEU A 152 10.54 -20.94 4.87
N VAL A 153 11.47 -21.04 3.91
CA VAL A 153 11.16 -20.95 2.48
C VAL A 153 10.12 -22.00 2.08
N GLN A 154 10.29 -23.25 2.49
CA GLN A 154 9.37 -24.33 2.12
C GLN A 154 7.95 -24.09 2.64
N ARG A 155 7.79 -23.57 3.85
CA ARG A 155 6.49 -23.20 4.42
C ARG A 155 5.84 -22.07 3.64
N ASN A 156 6.58 -21.01 3.35
CA ASN A 156 6.06 -19.89 2.56
C ASN A 156 5.73 -20.32 1.13
N VAL A 157 6.52 -21.19 0.51
CA VAL A 157 6.21 -21.79 -0.80
C VAL A 157 4.89 -22.56 -0.76
N ASN A 158 4.63 -23.34 0.29
CA ASN A 158 3.37 -24.07 0.44
C ASN A 158 2.17 -23.11 0.57
N ILE A 159 2.30 -22.02 1.32
CA ILE A 159 1.28 -20.97 1.38
C ILE A 159 1.04 -20.38 -0.01
N PHE A 160 2.10 -20.05 -0.74
CA PHE A 160 2.01 -19.44 -2.07
C PHE A 160 1.39 -20.38 -3.12
N LYS A 161 1.58 -21.71 -3.00
CA LYS A 161 0.90 -22.70 -3.84
C LYS A 161 -0.63 -22.65 -3.71
N HIS A 162 -1.16 -22.21 -2.57
CA HIS A 162 -2.60 -22.03 -2.38
C HIS A 162 -3.07 -20.63 -2.80
N ILE A 163 -2.31 -19.59 -2.45
CA ILE A 163 -2.69 -18.19 -2.67
C ILE A 163 -2.60 -17.77 -4.14
N VAL A 164 -1.46 -18.04 -4.81
CA VAL A 164 -1.17 -17.49 -6.13
C VAL A 164 -2.15 -17.95 -7.21
N PRO A 165 -2.53 -19.25 -7.30
CA PRO A 165 -3.52 -19.69 -8.29
C PRO A 165 -4.90 -19.03 -8.10
N LEU A 166 -5.31 -18.78 -6.85
CA LEU A 166 -6.59 -18.11 -6.55
C LEU A 166 -6.55 -16.64 -7.00
N ILE A 167 -5.45 -15.93 -6.75
CA ILE A 167 -5.26 -14.56 -7.24
C ILE A 167 -5.42 -14.49 -8.76
N VAL A 168 -4.70 -15.35 -9.50
CA VAL A 168 -4.73 -15.33 -10.97
C VAL A 168 -6.08 -15.77 -11.52
N ARG A 169 -6.79 -16.68 -10.83
CA ARG A 169 -8.14 -17.11 -11.21
C ARG A 169 -9.13 -15.94 -11.22
N TYR A 170 -9.10 -15.08 -10.21
CA TYR A 170 -10.04 -13.96 -10.09
C TYR A 170 -9.53 -12.66 -10.74
N SER A 171 -8.21 -12.53 -10.92
CA SER A 171 -7.57 -11.36 -11.49
C SER A 171 -6.44 -11.74 -12.46
N PRO A 172 -6.75 -12.32 -13.63
CA PRO A 172 -5.74 -12.84 -14.58
C PRO A 172 -4.86 -11.74 -15.20
N ASN A 173 -5.33 -10.49 -15.16
CA ASN A 173 -4.65 -9.33 -15.74
C ASN A 173 -3.91 -8.46 -14.70
N CYS A 174 -3.80 -8.91 -13.44
CA CYS A 174 -3.16 -8.12 -12.40
C CYS A 174 -1.64 -8.08 -12.53
N ILE A 175 -1.05 -7.12 -11.80
CA ILE A 175 0.35 -7.12 -11.38
C ILE A 175 0.39 -7.62 -9.93
N ILE A 176 1.27 -8.58 -9.65
CA ILE A 176 1.49 -9.11 -8.31
C ILE A 176 2.74 -8.45 -7.73
N ILE A 177 2.59 -7.83 -6.56
CA ILE A 177 3.68 -7.27 -5.77
C ILE A 177 3.92 -8.18 -4.56
N VAL A 178 5.06 -8.86 -4.52
CA VAL A 178 5.43 -9.76 -3.43
C VAL A 178 6.23 -8.98 -2.39
N VAL A 179 5.79 -9.04 -1.13
CA VAL A 179 6.44 -8.40 0.02
C VAL A 179 6.88 -9.45 1.05
N SER A 180 6.26 -10.62 1.05
CA SER A 180 6.61 -11.73 1.95
C SER A 180 8.06 -12.16 1.78
N ASN A 181 8.72 -12.51 2.89
CA ASN A 181 10.13 -12.89 2.91
C ASN A 181 10.36 -14.40 2.84
N PRO A 182 11.47 -14.87 2.22
CA PRO A 182 12.48 -14.07 1.51
C PRO A 182 11.96 -13.61 0.13
N VAL A 183 11.93 -12.29 -0.08
CA VAL A 183 11.15 -11.67 -1.16
C VAL A 183 11.64 -12.06 -2.56
N ASP A 184 12.94 -12.18 -2.77
CA ASP A 184 13.50 -12.49 -4.09
C ASP A 184 13.13 -13.91 -4.54
N VAL A 185 13.24 -14.87 -3.63
CA VAL A 185 12.86 -16.27 -3.86
C VAL A 185 11.36 -16.41 -4.02
N LEU A 186 10.56 -15.76 -3.16
CA LEU A 186 9.10 -15.84 -3.23
C LEU A 186 8.54 -15.11 -4.45
N THR A 187 9.23 -14.08 -4.97
CA THR A 187 8.90 -13.45 -6.25
C THR A 187 9.08 -14.44 -7.40
N TYR A 188 10.20 -15.18 -7.42
CA TYR A 188 10.42 -16.23 -8.41
C TYR A 188 9.37 -17.34 -8.33
N VAL A 189 9.05 -17.80 -7.12
CA VAL A 189 8.01 -18.81 -6.89
C VAL A 189 6.65 -18.32 -7.37
N THR A 190 6.29 -17.07 -7.04
CA THR A 190 5.06 -16.43 -7.52
C THR A 190 5.01 -16.37 -9.03
N TRP A 191 6.12 -16.02 -9.69
CA TRP A 191 6.20 -16.00 -11.13
C TRP A 191 5.94 -17.38 -11.74
N LYS A 192 6.57 -18.43 -11.18
CA LYS A 192 6.35 -19.81 -11.65
C LYS A 192 4.93 -20.32 -11.41
N LEU A 193 4.34 -20.04 -10.26
CA LEU A 193 2.99 -20.49 -9.90
C LEU A 193 1.89 -19.72 -10.63
N SER A 194 2.10 -18.42 -10.90
CA SER A 194 1.09 -17.56 -11.51
C SER A 194 0.94 -17.77 -13.01
N GLY A 195 2.01 -18.21 -13.70
CA GLY A 195 2.03 -18.29 -15.16
C GLY A 195 1.99 -16.91 -15.85
N LEU A 196 2.11 -15.82 -15.08
CA LEU A 196 2.11 -14.45 -15.61
C LEU A 196 3.45 -14.14 -16.29
N PRO A 197 3.47 -13.19 -17.24
CA PRO A 197 4.73 -12.71 -17.79
C PRO A 197 5.54 -12.00 -16.71
N LYS A 198 6.88 -12.11 -16.78
CA LYS A 198 7.82 -11.60 -15.76
C LYS A 198 7.61 -10.12 -15.39
N HIS A 199 7.16 -9.28 -16.31
CA HIS A 199 6.93 -7.85 -16.05
C HIS A 199 5.68 -7.56 -15.18
N ARG A 200 4.88 -8.59 -14.87
CA ARG A 200 3.70 -8.49 -13.98
C ARG A 200 3.91 -9.12 -12.62
N VAL A 201 5.11 -9.62 -12.31
CA VAL A 201 5.44 -10.18 -10.99
C VAL A 201 6.66 -9.45 -10.47
N ILE A 202 6.46 -8.65 -9.43
CA ILE A 202 7.45 -7.71 -8.90
C ILE A 202 7.65 -8.02 -7.42
N GLY A 203 8.90 -8.16 -6.98
CA GLY A 203 9.22 -8.18 -5.56
C GLY A 203 9.42 -6.76 -5.04
N SER A 204 9.07 -6.50 -3.78
CA SER A 204 9.43 -5.22 -3.14
C SER A 204 10.95 -5.02 -3.09
N GLY A 205 11.70 -6.13 -2.98
CA GLY A 205 13.16 -6.18 -3.09
C GLY A 205 13.86 -5.13 -2.23
N THR A 206 14.91 -4.55 -2.79
CA THR A 206 15.77 -3.54 -2.14
C THR A 206 15.24 -2.11 -2.23
N ASN A 207 13.95 -1.90 -2.53
CA ASN A 207 13.37 -0.56 -2.56
C ASN A 207 13.41 0.09 -1.16
N LEU A 208 13.07 -0.67 -0.12
CA LEU A 208 13.15 -0.19 1.26
C LEU A 208 14.61 -0.02 1.72
N ASP A 209 15.50 -0.93 1.33
CA ASP A 209 16.92 -0.84 1.67
C ASP A 209 17.56 0.40 1.05
N SER A 210 17.25 0.68 -0.23
CA SER A 210 17.69 1.92 -0.90
C SER A 210 17.12 3.16 -0.23
N ALA A 211 15.86 3.14 0.22
CA ALA A 211 15.29 4.27 0.97
C ALA A 211 15.99 4.49 2.32
N ARG A 212 16.30 3.41 3.06
CA ARG A 212 17.08 3.46 4.30
C ARG A 212 18.50 3.96 4.08
N PHE A 213 19.15 3.47 3.03
CA PHE A 213 20.48 3.93 2.64
C PHE A 213 20.48 5.43 2.36
N ARG A 214 19.52 5.91 1.56
CA ARG A 214 19.38 7.35 1.27
C ARG A 214 19.10 8.16 2.53
N PHE A 215 18.34 7.62 3.49
CA PHE A 215 18.09 8.27 4.77
C PHE A 215 19.38 8.44 5.57
N LEU A 216 20.13 7.36 5.82
CA LEU A 216 21.36 7.38 6.61
C LEU A 216 22.46 8.23 5.97
N MET A 217 22.61 8.14 4.64
CA MET A 217 23.56 8.96 3.91
C MET A 217 23.20 10.45 3.97
N ALA A 218 21.93 10.78 3.84
CA ALA A 218 21.45 12.15 3.92
C ALA A 218 21.57 12.73 5.34
N GLU A 219 21.38 11.91 6.38
CA GLU A 219 21.61 12.28 7.78
C GLU A 219 23.07 12.66 8.03
N LYS A 220 24.03 11.82 7.59
CA LYS A 220 25.46 12.14 7.68
C LYS A 220 25.83 13.47 6.97
N LEU A 221 25.16 13.78 5.87
CA LEU A 221 25.39 14.99 5.07
C LEU A 221 24.56 16.21 5.51
N GLY A 222 23.64 16.06 6.46
CA GLY A 222 22.74 17.14 6.89
C GLY A 222 21.77 17.63 5.82
N ILE A 223 21.36 16.75 4.89
CA ILE A 223 20.42 17.07 3.80
C ILE A 223 19.16 16.21 3.86
N HIS A 224 18.13 16.56 3.08
CA HIS A 224 16.94 15.72 2.98
C HIS A 224 17.18 14.50 2.07
N PRO A 225 16.65 13.29 2.39
CA PRO A 225 16.86 12.08 1.59
C PRO A 225 16.40 12.17 0.12
N SER A 226 15.49 13.10 -0.19
CA SER A 226 15.09 13.37 -1.58
C SER A 226 16.21 13.92 -2.45
N SER A 227 17.20 14.59 -1.84
CA SER A 227 18.32 15.23 -2.53
C SER A 227 19.55 14.33 -2.64
N PHE A 228 19.56 13.21 -1.91
CA PHE A 228 20.57 12.18 -1.99
C PHE A 228 20.10 11.04 -2.91
N ASN A 229 20.95 10.66 -3.87
CA ASN A 229 20.72 9.55 -4.78
C ASN A 229 21.71 8.42 -4.45
N GLY A 230 21.19 7.23 -4.22
CA GLY A 230 21.97 6.03 -3.94
C GLY A 230 21.08 4.80 -4.06
N TRP A 231 21.69 3.66 -4.37
CA TRP A 231 21.00 2.43 -4.69
C TRP A 231 21.63 1.25 -3.97
N ILE A 232 20.79 0.41 -3.39
CA ILE A 232 21.15 -0.93 -2.94
C ILE A 232 20.51 -1.91 -3.91
N LEU A 233 21.29 -2.84 -4.44
CA LEU A 233 20.87 -3.86 -5.40
C LEU A 233 21.16 -5.27 -4.86
N GLY A 234 20.75 -6.30 -5.59
CA GLY A 234 20.98 -7.69 -5.21
C GLY A 234 19.86 -8.27 -4.36
N GLU A 235 20.22 -9.13 -3.41
CA GLU A 235 19.28 -9.71 -2.45
C GLU A 235 18.76 -8.65 -1.47
N HIS A 236 17.47 -8.71 -1.12
CA HIS A 236 16.97 -8.01 0.06
C HIS A 236 17.44 -8.72 1.34
N GLY A 237 18.55 -8.26 1.91
CA GLY A 237 19.11 -8.79 3.15
C GLY A 237 20.63 -8.71 3.22
N ASP A 238 21.22 -9.73 3.84
CA ASP A 238 22.64 -9.78 4.22
C ASP A 238 23.60 -9.62 3.03
N THR A 239 23.23 -10.12 1.84
CA THR A 239 24.07 -10.06 0.64
C THR A 239 23.73 -8.92 -0.31
N SER A 240 22.99 -7.92 0.17
CA SER A 240 22.70 -6.70 -0.58
C SER A 240 23.98 -5.92 -0.94
N VAL A 241 23.97 -5.24 -2.09
CA VAL A 241 25.15 -4.55 -2.64
C VAL A 241 24.89 -3.05 -2.74
N PRO A 242 25.61 -2.20 -1.98
CA PRO A 242 25.55 -0.76 -2.14
C PRO A 242 26.33 -0.33 -3.38
N VAL A 243 25.69 0.41 -4.28
CA VAL A 243 26.33 0.87 -5.53
C VAL A 243 26.98 2.23 -5.29
N TRP A 244 28.16 2.23 -4.66
CA TRP A 244 28.93 3.44 -4.33
C TRP A 244 29.20 4.32 -5.55
N SER A 245 29.50 3.70 -6.70
CA SER A 245 29.74 4.41 -7.97
C SER A 245 28.54 5.21 -8.48
N GLY A 246 27.33 4.90 -8.01
CA GLY A 246 26.10 5.62 -8.36
C GLY A 246 25.70 6.68 -7.33
N THR A 247 26.41 6.79 -6.20
CA THR A 247 26.04 7.71 -5.14
C THR A 247 26.34 9.16 -5.50
N ASN A 248 25.34 10.03 -5.39
CA ASN A 248 25.50 11.43 -5.76
C ASN A 248 24.53 12.36 -5.02
N VAL A 249 24.93 13.63 -4.90
CA VAL A 249 24.08 14.74 -4.49
C VAL A 249 24.11 15.78 -5.60
N ALA A 250 22.94 16.17 -6.11
CA ALA A 250 22.82 17.12 -7.22
C ALA A 250 23.68 16.76 -8.46
N GLY A 251 23.89 15.47 -8.73
CA GLY A 251 24.72 14.96 -9.83
C GLY A 251 26.22 14.92 -9.55
N VAL A 252 26.68 15.45 -8.40
CA VAL A 252 28.08 15.34 -7.97
C VAL A 252 28.29 13.97 -7.33
N ASN A 253 29.17 13.17 -7.94
CA ASN A 253 29.44 11.80 -7.51
C ASN A 253 30.35 11.77 -6.28
N LEU A 254 29.95 11.06 -5.23
CA LEU A 254 30.71 10.99 -3.98
C LEU A 254 32.03 10.22 -4.14
N GLN A 255 32.08 9.19 -4.98
CA GLN A 255 33.30 8.42 -5.25
C GLN A 255 34.36 9.25 -6.00
N THR A 256 33.95 10.31 -6.71
CA THR A 256 34.92 11.25 -7.31
C THR A 256 35.55 12.17 -6.25
N LEU A 257 34.83 12.47 -5.17
CA LEU A 257 35.32 13.31 -4.06
C LEU A 257 36.15 12.50 -3.07
N ASN A 258 35.69 11.28 -2.74
CA ASN A 258 36.38 10.31 -1.91
C ASN A 258 36.52 8.99 -2.71
N PRO A 259 37.65 8.76 -3.38
CA PRO A 259 37.89 7.52 -4.15
C PRO A 259 37.80 6.24 -3.33
N GLU A 260 38.10 6.32 -2.02
CA GLU A 260 38.09 5.19 -1.10
C GLU A 260 36.71 4.96 -0.47
N ILE A 261 35.67 5.73 -0.85
CA ILE A 261 34.33 5.63 -0.25
C ILE A 261 33.79 4.19 -0.30
N GLY A 262 33.33 3.72 0.86
CA GLY A 262 32.76 2.38 0.99
C GLY A 262 33.79 1.23 1.00
N THR A 263 35.08 1.54 0.97
CA THR A 263 36.16 0.57 1.22
C THR A 263 36.53 0.52 2.71
N GLU A 264 37.41 -0.41 3.09
CA GLU A 264 37.95 -0.48 4.46
C GLU A 264 38.96 0.64 4.78
N ASN A 265 39.49 1.31 3.76
CA ASN A 265 40.48 2.39 3.92
C ASN A 265 39.83 3.78 4.08
N ASP A 266 38.50 3.84 4.05
CA ASP A 266 37.73 5.08 4.13
C ASP A 266 37.78 5.69 5.54
N GLU A 267 38.45 6.83 5.69
CA GLU A 267 38.57 7.54 6.98
C GLU A 267 37.20 7.96 7.55
N GLU A 268 36.20 8.19 6.69
CA GLU A 268 34.84 8.58 7.08
C GLU A 268 33.91 7.36 7.32
N ASN A 269 34.42 6.14 7.07
CA ASN A 269 33.74 4.87 7.27
C ASN A 269 32.32 4.85 6.68
N TRP A 270 32.16 5.25 5.41
CA TRP A 270 30.85 5.25 4.75
C TRP A 270 30.30 3.84 4.62
N ALA A 271 31.14 2.80 4.55
CA ALA A 271 30.72 1.39 4.53
C ALA A 271 29.83 0.98 5.70
N GLU A 272 29.96 1.66 6.85
CA GLU A 272 29.10 1.42 8.02
C GLU A 272 27.62 1.71 7.75
N THR A 273 27.30 2.68 6.88
CA THR A 273 25.90 2.98 6.57
C THR A 273 25.22 1.80 5.88
N HIS A 274 25.94 1.03 5.05
CA HIS A 274 25.40 -0.19 4.46
C HIS A 274 25.18 -1.29 5.51
N LYS A 275 26.13 -1.47 6.46
CA LYS A 275 25.95 -2.39 7.58
C LYS A 275 24.69 -2.06 8.39
N MET A 276 24.49 -0.78 8.72
CA MET A 276 23.27 -0.31 9.41
C MET A 276 21.97 -0.57 8.62
N VAL A 277 22.01 -0.54 7.29
CA VAL A 277 20.85 -0.91 6.47
C VAL A 277 20.54 -2.40 6.59
N VAL A 278 21.58 -3.24 6.55
CA VAL A 278 21.47 -4.71 6.64
C VAL A 278 21.02 -5.16 8.03
N ASP A 279 21.57 -4.55 9.09
CA ASP A 279 21.27 -4.87 10.49
C ASP A 279 19.89 -4.37 10.93
N ARG A 280 19.15 -3.72 10.02
CA ARG A 280 17.75 -3.29 10.18
C ARG A 280 17.48 -2.53 11.49
N LEU A 281 18.33 -1.57 11.87
CA LEU A 281 18.15 -0.71 13.06
C LEU A 281 17.50 -1.49 14.23
N GLU A 282 18.21 -2.46 14.79
CA GLU A 282 17.92 -2.85 16.17
C GLU A 282 18.26 -1.67 17.08
N ASN A 283 17.26 -0.81 17.29
CA ASN A 283 17.17 0.16 18.38
C ASN A 283 15.77 0.09 18.98
#